data_AF-A0A6J6I3D3-F1
#
_entry.id   AF-A0A6J6I3D3-F1
#
_cell.length_a   1.000
_cell.length_b   1.000
_cell.length_c   1.000
_cell.angle_alpha   90.00
_cell.angle_beta   90.00
_cell.angle_gamma   90.00
#
_symmetry.space_group_name_H-M   'P 1'
#
loop_
_entity.id
_entity.type
_entity.pdbx_description
1 polymer ?
#
loop_
_entity_poly.entity_id
_entity_poly.type
_entity_poly.pdbx_seq_one_letter_code
_entity_poly.pdbx_strand_id
1 'polypeptide(L)'
;MKLSADIPRVNTPTGGWHGEMPGPFLTECDEPLSPDAPDLRGTWRPIEVLMNGEPAPKSLPLWNHVERIEQAGRRTIITAGHVIHDFLVVDGTYENGCHDVFEMDLTTPLIVAASYEDGVLVLRPKDLDGVEVRRQKDGEYLLWQYHTAFTMKMERIN
;
A
#
# COMPACT_ATOMS: atom_id res chain seq x y z
N MET A 1 23.17 11.27 4.19
CA MET A 1 22.19 10.57 3.35
C MET A 1 21.93 9.22 4.00
N LYS A 2 20.74 9.05 4.56
CA LYS A 2 20.28 7.76 5.07
C LYS A 2 19.61 7.02 3.91
N LEU A 3 20.05 5.81 3.61
CA LEU A 3 19.43 4.98 2.58
C LEU A 3 18.16 4.33 3.16
N SER A 4 17.24 3.95 2.28
CA SER A 4 16.03 3.22 2.67
C SER A 4 16.36 1.90 3.39
N ALA A 5 17.49 1.28 3.03
CA ALA A 5 18.03 0.07 3.65
C ALA A 5 18.57 0.28 5.08
N ASP A 6 18.90 1.52 5.47
CA ASP A 6 19.39 1.84 6.81
C ASP A 6 18.24 2.02 7.83
N ILE A 7 16.99 2.11 7.35
CA ILE A 7 15.79 2.25 8.18
C ILE A 7 15.24 0.84 8.44
N PRO A 8 15.06 0.41 9.70
CA PRO A 8 14.49 -0.90 10.00
C PRO A 8 13.11 -1.10 9.39
N ARG A 9 12.73 -2.36 9.15
CA ARG A 9 11.35 -2.72 8.79
C ARG A 9 10.39 -2.20 9.86
N VAL A 10 9.25 -1.69 9.41
CA VAL A 10 8.13 -1.32 10.26
C VAL A 10 7.04 -2.36 10.08
N ASN A 11 6.50 -2.84 11.20
CA ASN A 11 5.44 -3.82 11.23
C ASN A 11 4.21 -3.24 11.91
N THR A 12 3.04 -3.80 11.59
CA THR A 12 1.82 -3.50 12.32
C THR A 12 2.01 -3.85 13.80
N PRO A 13 1.72 -2.94 14.75
CA PRO A 13 1.71 -3.24 16.17
C PRO A 13 0.73 -4.38 16.48
N THR A 14 0.98 -5.16 17.54
CA THR A 14 0.04 -6.20 17.96
C THR A 14 -1.36 -5.61 18.20
N GLY A 15 -2.36 -6.12 17.48
CA GLY A 15 -3.74 -5.61 17.54
C GLY A 15 -4.01 -4.39 16.64
N GLY A 16 -3.06 -4.01 15.78
CA GLY A 16 -3.16 -2.85 14.90
C GLY A 16 -2.79 -1.53 15.55
N TRP A 17 -2.65 -0.49 14.74
CA TRP A 17 -2.57 0.88 15.25
C TRP A 17 -3.99 1.43 15.51
N HIS A 18 -4.10 2.33 16.49
CA HIS A 18 -5.37 2.94 16.90
C HIS A 18 -5.24 4.46 17.06
N GLY A 19 -6.36 5.16 16.91
CA GLY A 19 -6.40 6.61 17.03
C GLY A 19 -5.88 7.31 15.77
N GLU A 20 -4.94 8.23 15.95
CA GLU A 20 -4.31 8.92 14.83
C GLU A 20 -3.42 7.98 14.03
N MET A 21 -3.44 8.14 12.69
CA MET A 21 -2.55 7.38 11.81
C MET A 21 -1.10 7.66 12.22
N PRO A 22 -0.26 6.61 12.42
CA PRO A 22 1.15 6.79 12.73
C PRO A 22 1.84 7.76 11.79
N GLY A 23 2.83 8.51 12.26
CA GLY A 23 3.61 9.43 11.42
C GLY A 23 4.38 8.70 10.30
N PRO A 24 4.90 9.44 9.31
CA PRO A 24 5.69 8.86 8.23
C PRO A 24 7.02 8.27 8.74
N PHE A 25 7.39 7.11 8.18
CA PHE A 25 8.55 6.30 8.58
C PHE A 25 9.80 6.55 7.73
N LEU A 26 9.64 7.13 6.53
CA LEU A 26 10.75 7.42 5.62
C LEU A 26 11.18 8.90 5.61
N THR A 27 10.84 9.66 6.65
CA THR A 27 11.11 11.12 6.71
C THR A 27 12.59 11.50 6.69
N GLU A 28 13.47 10.63 7.16
CA GLU A 28 14.93 10.85 7.17
C GLU A 28 15.63 10.27 5.93
N CYS A 29 14.87 9.66 5.01
CA CYS A 29 15.43 9.01 3.83
C CYS A 29 15.51 9.99 2.65
N ASP A 30 16.71 10.24 2.17
CA ASP A 30 16.97 11.13 1.02
C ASP A 30 17.21 10.36 -0.29
N GLU A 31 17.08 9.03 -0.26
CA GLU A 31 17.29 8.17 -1.43
C GLU A 31 16.25 8.47 -2.52
N PRO A 32 16.67 8.80 -3.75
CA PRO A 32 15.73 9.04 -4.85
C PRO A 32 14.92 7.78 -5.16
N LEU A 33 13.70 7.94 -5.68
CA LEU A 33 12.93 6.81 -6.16
C LEU A 33 13.67 6.07 -7.27
N SER A 34 13.54 4.75 -7.26
CA SER A 34 14.03 3.90 -8.33
C SER A 34 13.38 4.30 -9.67
N PRO A 35 14.10 4.30 -10.81
CA PRO A 35 13.56 4.77 -12.09
C PRO A 35 12.31 4.03 -12.60
N ASP A 36 12.13 2.77 -12.18
CA ASP A 36 10.97 1.92 -12.50
C ASP A 36 9.79 2.13 -11.54
N ALA A 37 9.98 2.82 -10.42
CA ALA A 37 8.94 3.05 -9.43
C ALA A 37 7.97 4.14 -9.92
N PRO A 38 6.64 3.87 -9.98
CA PRO A 38 5.67 4.93 -10.09
C PRO A 38 5.69 5.77 -8.81
N ASP A 39 5.60 7.09 -8.96
CA ASP A 39 5.49 8.01 -7.82
C ASP A 39 4.05 8.02 -7.29
N LEU A 40 3.81 7.21 -6.26
CA LEU A 40 2.53 7.03 -5.57
C LEU A 40 2.52 7.73 -4.20
N ARG A 41 3.63 8.36 -3.80
CA ARG A 41 3.82 8.96 -2.47
C ARG A 41 2.70 9.93 -2.15
N GLY A 42 2.06 9.85 -0.99
CA GLY A 42 0.99 10.78 -0.62
C GLY A 42 -0.03 10.16 0.31
N THR A 43 -0.97 10.98 0.77
CA THR A 43 -2.15 10.50 1.49
C THR A 43 -3.36 10.59 0.59
N TRP A 44 -4.11 9.50 0.48
CA TRP A 44 -5.17 9.30 -0.49
C TRP A 44 -6.49 8.95 0.19
N ARG A 45 -7.61 9.42 -0.36
CA ARG A 45 -8.97 9.03 0.07
C ARG A 45 -9.89 8.73 -1.13
N PRO A 46 -10.89 7.85 -1.00
CA PRO A 46 -11.80 7.50 -2.08
C PRO A 46 -12.65 8.69 -2.53
N ILE A 47 -12.78 8.84 -3.85
CA ILE A 47 -13.79 9.68 -4.50
C ILE A 47 -14.75 8.84 -5.36
N GLU A 48 -14.30 7.66 -5.80
CA GLU A 48 -15.09 6.67 -6.51
C GLU A 48 -14.72 5.27 -6.00
N VAL A 49 -15.72 4.40 -5.82
CA VAL A 49 -15.55 2.98 -5.48
C VAL A 49 -16.50 2.19 -6.35
N LEU A 50 -15.97 1.24 -7.12
CA LEU A 50 -16.74 0.34 -7.96
C LEU A 50 -16.60 -1.10 -7.47
N MET A 51 -17.70 -1.84 -7.45
CA MET A 51 -17.75 -3.28 -7.20
C MET A 51 -18.46 -3.94 -8.37
N ASN A 52 -17.83 -4.94 -8.99
CA ASN A 52 -18.35 -5.57 -10.22
C ASN A 52 -18.67 -4.57 -11.34
N GLY A 53 -17.91 -3.47 -11.44
CA GLY A 53 -18.10 -2.42 -12.44
C GLY A 53 -19.17 -1.37 -12.11
N GLU A 54 -19.90 -1.52 -11.00
CA GLU A 54 -20.96 -0.61 -10.60
C GLU A 54 -20.60 0.19 -9.34
N PRO A 55 -21.13 1.41 -9.16
CA PRO A 55 -20.90 2.21 -7.95
C PRO A 55 -21.27 1.45 -6.68
N ALA A 56 -20.32 1.34 -5.76
CA ALA A 56 -20.53 0.68 -4.47
C ALA A 56 -21.43 1.54 -3.55
N PRO A 57 -22.32 0.93 -2.73
CA PRO A 57 -23.14 1.67 -1.77
C PRO A 57 -22.30 2.55 -0.85
N LYS A 58 -22.70 3.82 -0.68
CA LYS A 58 -22.00 4.83 0.14
C LYS A 58 -21.91 4.48 1.64
N SER A 59 -22.72 3.53 2.10
CA SER A 59 -22.69 3.01 3.46
C SER A 59 -21.58 1.99 3.72
N LEU A 60 -20.90 1.49 2.69
CA LEU A 60 -19.82 0.51 2.87
C LEU A 60 -18.57 1.16 3.49
N PRO A 61 -17.86 0.45 4.39
CA PRO A 61 -16.65 0.96 5.02
C PRO A 61 -15.54 1.40 4.05
N LEU A 62 -15.53 0.86 2.82
CA LEU A 62 -14.60 1.25 1.75
C LEU A 62 -14.54 2.76 1.51
N TRP A 63 -15.66 3.48 1.71
CA TRP A 63 -15.73 4.93 1.54
C TRP A 63 -15.04 5.73 2.65
N ASN A 64 -14.68 5.08 3.76
CA ASN A 64 -13.91 5.69 4.85
C ASN A 64 -12.42 5.37 4.76
N HIS A 65 -11.98 4.66 3.72
CA HIS A 65 -10.57 4.29 3.52
C HIS A 65 -9.69 5.55 3.43
N VAL A 66 -8.54 5.50 4.09
CA VAL A 66 -7.47 6.48 3.92
C VAL A 66 -6.17 5.69 3.93
N GLU A 67 -5.36 5.88 2.90
CA GLU A 67 -4.02 5.28 2.85
C GLU A 67 -2.95 6.34 2.66
N ARG A 68 -1.85 6.20 3.41
CA ARG A 68 -0.61 6.90 3.13
C ARG A 68 0.37 5.94 2.48
N ILE A 69 0.92 6.36 1.35
CA ILE A 69 2.00 5.67 0.64
C ILE A 69 3.28 6.48 0.81
N GLU A 70 4.34 5.82 1.28
CA GLU A 70 5.69 6.35 1.38
C GLU A 70 6.61 5.52 0.48
N GLN A 71 7.51 6.18 -0.25
CA GLN A 71 8.47 5.51 -1.13
C GLN A 71 9.82 6.24 -1.09
N ALA A 72 10.89 5.46 -1.06
CA ALA A 72 12.26 5.92 -1.22
C ALA A 72 13.12 4.77 -1.77
N GLY A 73 14.00 5.04 -2.74
CA GLY A 73 14.69 3.96 -3.45
C GLY A 73 13.70 2.97 -4.07
N ARG A 74 13.84 1.69 -3.70
CA ARG A 74 12.91 0.60 -4.05
C ARG A 74 11.95 0.20 -2.92
N ARG A 75 11.92 0.94 -1.81
CA ARG A 75 11.06 0.63 -0.66
C ARG A 75 9.68 1.27 -0.81
N THR A 76 8.64 0.59 -0.37
CA THR A 76 7.28 1.15 -0.28
C THR A 76 6.65 0.80 1.06
N ILE A 77 6.09 1.78 1.76
CA ILE A 77 5.30 1.57 2.98
C ILE A 77 3.89 2.07 2.74
N ILE A 78 2.89 1.25 3.06
CA ILE A 78 1.47 1.59 2.99
C ILE A 78 0.90 1.53 4.40
N THR A 79 0.46 2.67 4.91
CA THR A 79 -0.24 2.77 6.20
C THR A 79 -1.71 3.05 5.94
N ALA A 80 -2.58 2.10 6.30
CA ALA A 80 -4.03 2.18 6.13
C ALA A 80 -4.72 1.19 7.07
N GLY A 81 -6.02 1.32 7.32
CA GLY A 81 -6.81 0.23 7.88
C GLY A 81 -6.24 -0.45 9.14
N HIS A 82 -5.67 0.29 10.08
CA HIS A 82 -5.00 -0.25 11.29
C HIS A 82 -3.69 -1.05 11.05
N VAL A 83 -3.23 -1.17 9.81
CA VAL A 83 -1.98 -1.85 9.43
C VAL A 83 -0.90 -0.89 8.89
N ILE A 84 0.35 -1.35 8.94
CA ILE A 84 1.53 -0.75 8.29
C ILE A 84 2.22 -1.84 7.47
N HIS A 85 1.89 -1.91 6.18
CA HIS A 85 2.51 -2.88 5.28
C HIS A 85 3.78 -2.28 4.66
N ASP A 86 4.92 -2.79 5.08
CA ASP A 86 6.26 -2.35 4.65
C ASP A 86 6.91 -3.36 3.70
N PHE A 87 7.11 -2.94 2.46
CA PHE A 87 7.81 -3.66 1.41
C PHE A 87 9.25 -3.15 1.34
N LEU A 88 10.15 -3.83 2.04
CA LEU A 88 11.56 -3.41 2.16
C LEU A 88 12.22 -3.20 0.81
N VAL A 89 11.99 -4.12 -0.14
CA VAL A 89 12.41 -3.97 -1.53
C VAL A 89 11.30 -4.46 -2.44
N VAL A 90 10.85 -3.60 -3.35
CA VAL A 90 9.87 -3.92 -4.40
C VAL A 90 10.60 -4.58 -5.56
N ASP A 91 10.95 -5.86 -5.42
CA ASP A 91 11.71 -6.66 -6.40
C ASP A 91 10.98 -7.95 -6.84
N GLY A 92 9.72 -8.12 -6.42
CA GLY A 92 8.89 -9.27 -6.73
C GLY A 92 9.14 -10.49 -5.84
N THR A 93 10.02 -10.40 -4.83
CA THR A 93 10.30 -11.50 -3.93
C THR A 93 9.45 -11.45 -2.66
N TYR A 94 9.16 -12.62 -2.08
CA TYR A 94 8.55 -12.70 -0.76
C TYR A 94 9.53 -12.33 0.36
N GLU A 95 10.82 -12.67 0.21
CA GLU A 95 11.88 -12.38 1.19
C GLU A 95 11.92 -10.88 1.54
N ASN A 96 11.96 -10.03 0.52
CA ASN A 96 12.03 -8.57 0.68
C ASN A 96 10.66 -7.88 0.72
N GLY A 97 9.58 -8.65 0.49
CA GLY A 97 8.21 -8.16 0.53
C GLY A 97 7.70 -7.83 1.94
N CYS A 98 6.40 -7.61 2.07
CA CYS A 98 5.73 -7.39 3.34
C CYS A 98 5.60 -8.72 4.10
N HIS A 99 5.91 -8.69 5.40
CA HIS A 99 5.81 -9.81 6.34
C HIS A 99 5.10 -9.25 7.56
N ASP A 100 3.79 -9.35 7.62
CA ASP A 100 2.97 -8.64 8.60
C ASP A 100 1.70 -9.44 8.94
N VAL A 101 0.59 -8.76 9.26
CA VAL A 101 -0.71 -9.39 9.53
C VAL A 101 -1.78 -8.92 8.54
N PHE A 102 -2.79 -9.76 8.34
CA PHE A 102 -4.00 -9.39 7.60
C PHE A 102 -4.79 -8.30 8.35
N GLU A 103 -5.21 -7.26 7.61
CA GLU A 103 -6.00 -6.14 8.15
C GLU A 103 -7.32 -6.60 8.82
N MET A 104 -7.95 -7.63 8.28
CA MET A 104 -9.29 -8.05 8.71
C MET A 104 -9.35 -8.61 10.13
N ASP A 105 -8.25 -9.18 10.63
CA ASP A 105 -8.20 -9.80 11.96
C ASP A 105 -6.97 -9.41 12.80
N LEU A 106 -6.00 -8.70 12.20
CA LEU A 106 -4.80 -8.18 12.84
C LEU A 106 -3.95 -9.27 13.54
N THR A 107 -4.11 -10.53 13.14
CA THR A 107 -3.49 -11.69 13.78
C THR A 107 -3.02 -12.76 12.80
N THR A 108 -3.71 -12.97 11.68
CA THR A 108 -3.30 -13.94 10.67
C THR A 108 -2.04 -13.45 9.97
N PRO A 109 -0.95 -14.24 9.97
CA PRO A 109 0.27 -13.87 9.27
C PRO A 109 0.03 -13.66 7.78
N LEU A 110 0.63 -12.60 7.24
CA LEU A 110 0.53 -12.17 5.86
C LEU A 110 1.94 -12.00 5.29
N ILE A 111 2.23 -12.66 4.18
CA ILE A 111 3.46 -12.44 3.41
C ILE A 111 3.06 -11.99 2.01
N VAL A 112 3.61 -10.89 1.50
CA VAL A 112 3.20 -10.30 0.21
C VAL A 112 4.44 -9.83 -0.55
N ALA A 113 4.63 -10.37 -1.76
CA ALA A 113 5.63 -9.85 -2.69
C ALA A 113 5.11 -8.57 -3.35
N ALA A 114 6.00 -7.63 -3.65
CA ALA A 114 5.67 -6.42 -4.38
C ALA A 114 6.62 -6.22 -5.55
N SER A 115 6.09 -5.81 -6.71
CA SER A 115 6.85 -5.45 -7.90
C SER A 115 6.33 -4.16 -8.54
N TYR A 116 7.19 -3.49 -9.29
CA TYR A 116 6.79 -2.42 -10.20
C TYR A 116 6.71 -2.98 -11.62
N GLU A 117 5.54 -2.84 -12.24
CA GLU A 117 5.24 -3.39 -13.57
C GLU A 117 4.53 -2.32 -14.38
N ASP A 118 5.18 -1.80 -15.42
CA ASP A 118 4.61 -0.81 -16.35
C ASP A 118 3.94 0.41 -15.66
N GLY A 119 4.59 0.94 -14.62
CA GLY A 119 4.07 2.08 -13.84
C GLY A 119 3.00 1.72 -12.80
N VAL A 120 2.86 0.42 -12.49
CA VAL A 120 1.92 -0.11 -11.50
C VAL A 120 2.69 -0.77 -10.37
N LEU A 121 2.35 -0.46 -9.11
CA LEU A 121 2.72 -1.28 -7.97
C LEU A 121 1.78 -2.48 -7.89
N VAL A 122 2.32 -3.68 -8.04
CA VAL A 122 1.56 -4.94 -7.98
C VAL A 122 1.97 -5.72 -6.75
N LEU A 123 0.99 -6.09 -5.94
CA LEU A 123 1.15 -6.84 -4.70
C LEU A 123 0.57 -8.25 -4.87
N ARG A 124 1.33 -9.27 -4.49
CA ARG A 124 0.95 -10.68 -4.61
C ARG A 124 1.08 -11.37 -3.25
N PRO A 125 -0.04 -11.63 -2.54
CA PRO A 125 -0.01 -12.36 -1.30
C PRO A 125 0.45 -13.80 -1.54
N LYS A 126 1.30 -14.30 -0.65
CA LYS A 126 1.75 -15.68 -0.66
C LYS A 126 0.56 -16.60 -0.42
N ASP A 127 0.55 -17.75 -1.09
CA ASP A 127 -0.46 -18.81 -0.97
C ASP A 127 -1.90 -18.41 -1.42
N LEU A 128 -2.05 -17.25 -2.07
CA LEU A 128 -3.29 -16.80 -2.71
C LEU A 128 -3.09 -16.66 -4.23
N ASP A 129 -2.99 -17.79 -4.92
CA ASP A 129 -2.71 -17.84 -6.35
C ASP A 129 -3.72 -17.02 -7.17
N GLY A 130 -3.20 -16.20 -8.08
CA GLY A 130 -3.98 -15.35 -8.97
C GLY A 130 -4.49 -14.04 -8.34
N VAL A 131 -4.34 -13.85 -7.03
CA VAL A 131 -4.71 -12.59 -6.37
C VAL A 131 -3.64 -11.53 -6.61
N GLU A 132 -4.05 -10.39 -7.15
CA GLU A 132 -3.21 -9.21 -7.31
C GLU A 132 -3.91 -7.98 -6.74
N VAL A 133 -3.18 -7.18 -5.97
CA VAL A 133 -3.63 -5.85 -5.54
C VAL A 133 -2.75 -4.82 -6.24
N ARG A 134 -3.38 -3.94 -7.01
CA ARG A 134 -2.68 -3.04 -7.96
C ARG A 134 -2.90 -1.59 -7.59
N ARG A 135 -1.85 -0.78 -7.66
CA ARG A 135 -1.91 0.69 -7.47
C ARG A 135 -1.17 1.40 -8.58
N GLN A 136 -1.79 2.41 -9.18
CA GLN A 136 -1.20 3.20 -10.25
C GLN A 136 -1.72 4.63 -10.26
N LYS A 137 -0.97 5.54 -10.88
CA LYS A 137 -1.43 6.91 -11.13
C LYS A 137 -2.46 6.95 -12.27
N ASP A 138 -3.45 7.82 -12.12
CA ASP A 138 -4.36 8.26 -13.18
C ASP A 138 -4.42 9.80 -13.14
N GLY A 139 -3.51 10.45 -13.87
CA GLY A 139 -3.28 11.89 -13.74
C GLY A 139 -2.92 12.26 -12.29
N GLU A 140 -3.69 13.15 -11.68
CA GLU A 140 -3.52 13.56 -10.27
C GLU A 140 -4.05 12.52 -9.26
N TYR A 141 -4.83 11.54 -9.71
CA TYR A 141 -5.47 10.54 -8.86
C TYR A 141 -4.61 9.30 -8.66
N LEU A 142 -4.98 8.50 -7.66
CA LEU A 142 -4.52 7.13 -7.46
C LEU A 142 -5.67 6.18 -7.80
N LEU A 143 -5.38 5.16 -8.61
CA LEU A 143 -6.27 4.02 -8.81
C LEU A 143 -5.75 2.85 -7.98
N TRP A 144 -6.61 2.32 -7.13
CA TRP A 144 -6.37 1.11 -6.35
C TRP A 144 -7.37 0.03 -6.77
N GLN A 145 -6.86 -1.14 -7.14
CA GLN A 145 -7.65 -2.30 -7.49
C GLN A 145 -7.31 -3.45 -6.54
N TYR A 146 -8.32 -3.95 -5.84
CA TYR A 146 -8.19 -5.17 -5.04
C TYR A 146 -8.70 -6.35 -5.86
N HIS A 147 -7.81 -6.95 -6.65
CA HIS A 147 -8.12 -8.06 -7.55
C HIS A 147 -9.45 -7.83 -8.32
N THR A 148 -10.43 -8.72 -8.15
CA THR A 148 -11.79 -8.62 -8.71
C THR A 148 -12.81 -8.05 -7.73
N ALA A 149 -12.42 -7.76 -6.48
CA ALA A 149 -13.34 -7.37 -5.42
C ALA A 149 -13.85 -5.94 -5.60
N PHE A 150 -12.95 -4.98 -5.84
CA PHE A 150 -13.30 -3.59 -6.11
C PHE A 150 -12.19 -2.83 -6.82
N THR A 151 -12.57 -1.70 -7.41
CA THR A 151 -11.66 -0.61 -7.80
C THR A 151 -12.02 0.65 -7.05
N MET A 152 -11.03 1.48 -6.77
CA MET A 152 -11.16 2.72 -6.03
C MET A 152 -10.33 3.81 -6.70
N LYS A 153 -10.97 4.91 -7.09
CA LYS A 153 -10.29 6.13 -7.50
C LYS A 153 -10.18 7.05 -6.30
N MET A 154 -8.99 7.56 -6.07
CA MET A 154 -8.66 8.30 -4.87
C MET A 154 -8.03 9.65 -5.21
N GLU A 155 -8.44 10.68 -4.47
CA GLU A 155 -7.80 11.99 -4.53
C GLU A 155 -6.72 12.10 -3.46
N ARG A 156 -5.67 12.85 -3.77
CA ARG A 156 -4.64 13.21 -2.78
C ARG A 156 -5.22 14.25 -1.82
N ILE A 157 -4.97 14.05 -0.53
CA ILE A 157 -5.40 15.00 0.51
C ILE A 157 -4.25 15.68 1.22
N ASN A 158 -3.01 15.17 1.11
CA ASN A 158 -1.76 15.77 1.59
C ASN A 158 -0.57 15.29 0.75
#